data_AF-A0A816HCV1-F1
#
_entry.id   AF-A0A816HCV1-F1
#
_cell.length_a   1.000
_cell.length_b   1.000
_cell.length_c   1.000
_cell.angle_alpha   90.00
_cell.angle_beta   90.00
_cell.angle_gamma   90.00
#
_symmetry.space_group_name_H-M   'P 1'
#
loop_
_entity.id
_entity.type
_entity.pdbx_description
1 polymer ?
#
loop_
_entity_poly.entity_id
_entity_poly.type
_entity_poly.pdbx_seq_one_letter_code
_entity_poly.pdbx_strand_id
1 'polypeptide(L)'
;YDDYPIVDVLQMIGRANRPLKENDAKVVLMCLSSKKDFFKKFLYEPLPVESHLDHCLHDHFNAEIVTKTIENKQDAVDYLTWTLLYRRMTQNPNYYNLQGVSHRHLSDHLSELVENTLSDLEQSKCIAIVNEMDTSPLNLGMIAAYYYINYRTIELFSKSLTAKAKIKTLLDIIGNVAEYEHIPIRHHEDSILKQLSTRLPNKLSNVKFNDPHVKANLLLQAHLSRIQLSAELQKDTDEILIKAIRLIQACVDVLSSNGWLSPALAAMELAQMITQAMWNKDSFLKQLPHFTSEIIQRCTDKVSS
;
A
#
# COMPACT_ATOMS: atom_id res chain seq x y z
N TYR A 1 -2.36 -5.50 -21.04
CA TYR A 1 -3.66 -6.13 -20.73
C TYR A 1 -3.34 -7.40 -19.99
N ASP A 2 -3.75 -7.45 -18.73
CA ASP A 2 -3.56 -8.61 -17.87
C ASP A 2 -4.85 -9.43 -17.85
N ASP A 3 -4.72 -10.75 -17.73
CA ASP A 3 -5.88 -11.62 -17.62
C ASP A 3 -6.61 -11.39 -16.29
N TYR A 4 -7.92 -11.63 -16.27
CA TYR A 4 -8.66 -11.61 -15.02
C TYR A 4 -8.20 -12.74 -14.10
N PRO A 5 -8.06 -12.48 -12.78
CA PRO A 5 -7.89 -13.53 -11.80
C PRO A 5 -8.99 -14.59 -11.95
N ILE A 6 -8.60 -15.87 -11.91
CA ILE A 6 -9.56 -16.98 -12.09
C ILE A 6 -10.69 -16.94 -11.05
N VAL A 7 -10.39 -16.48 -9.83
CA VAL A 7 -11.38 -16.30 -8.75
C VAL A 7 -12.45 -15.29 -9.11
N ASP A 8 -12.11 -14.21 -9.82
CA ASP A 8 -13.09 -13.20 -10.26
C ASP A 8 -13.99 -13.78 -11.35
N VAL A 9 -13.42 -14.56 -12.28
CA VAL A 9 -14.18 -15.25 -13.33
C VAL A 9 -15.14 -16.28 -12.72
N LEU A 10 -14.68 -17.07 -11.75
CA LEU A 10 -15.53 -18.01 -11.01
C LEU A 10 -16.66 -17.28 -10.28
N GLN A 11 -16.37 -16.14 -9.66
CA GLN A 11 -17.37 -15.32 -9.00
C GLN A 11 -18.40 -14.74 -9.99
N MET A 12 -17.97 -14.31 -11.18
CA MET A 12 -18.87 -13.85 -12.25
C MET A 12 -19.79 -14.98 -12.73
N ILE A 13 -19.25 -16.19 -12.93
CA ILE A 13 -20.03 -17.38 -13.30
C ILE A 13 -21.04 -17.72 -12.20
N GLY A 14 -20.63 -17.65 -10.93
CA GLY A 14 -21.50 -17.91 -9.78
C GLY A 14 -22.69 -16.96 -9.64
N ARG A 15 -22.68 -15.80 -10.32
CA ARG A 15 -23.84 -14.90 -10.39
C ARG A 15 -24.99 -15.47 -11.22
N ALA A 16 -24.71 -16.38 -12.14
CA ALA A 16 -25.73 -17.11 -12.88
C ALA A 16 -26.27 -18.28 -12.03
N ASN A 17 -27.00 -17.95 -10.96
CA ASN A 17 -27.62 -18.95 -10.10
C ASN A 17 -28.92 -18.41 -9.51
N ARG A 18 -30.06 -19.05 -9.80
CA ARG A 18 -31.40 -18.66 -9.33
C ARG A 18 -32.15 -19.88 -8.79
N PRO A 19 -31.74 -20.43 -7.64
CA PRO A 19 -32.15 -21.77 -7.20
C PRO A 19 -33.65 -21.92 -6.93
N LEU A 20 -34.35 -20.82 -6.62
CA LEU A 20 -35.80 -20.83 -6.34
C LEU A 20 -36.68 -20.66 -7.59
N LYS A 21 -36.10 -20.33 -8.75
CA LYS A 21 -36.85 -19.95 -9.96
C LYS A 21 -36.52 -20.80 -11.18
N GLU A 22 -35.29 -21.26 -11.31
CA GLU A 22 -34.79 -21.92 -12.51
C GLU A 22 -34.15 -23.26 -12.13
N ASN A 23 -34.41 -24.29 -12.95
CA ASN A 23 -33.84 -25.64 -12.76
C ASN A 23 -32.42 -25.78 -13.31
N ASP A 24 -31.99 -24.86 -14.18
CA ASP A 24 -30.68 -24.86 -14.84
C ASP A 24 -30.20 -23.41 -15.01
N ALA A 25 -28.89 -23.22 -15.06
CA ALA A 25 -28.26 -21.93 -15.30
C ALA A 25 -27.15 -22.07 -16.35
N LYS A 26 -27.11 -21.11 -17.28
CA LYS A 26 -26.18 -21.14 -18.42
C LYS A 26 -25.29 -19.91 -18.40
N VAL A 27 -24.01 -20.11 -18.68
CA VAL A 27 -23.02 -19.04 -18.83
C VAL A 27 -22.24 -19.24 -20.12
N VAL A 28 -22.01 -18.16 -20.84
CA VAL A 28 -21.16 -18.12 -22.04
C VAL A 28 -19.98 -17.20 -21.75
N LEU A 29 -18.78 -17.78 -21.60
CA LEU A 29 -17.55 -17.02 -21.44
C LEU A 29 -16.90 -16.79 -22.80
N MET A 30 -16.87 -15.52 -23.24
CA MET A 30 -16.15 -15.11 -24.44
C MET A 30 -14.73 -14.68 -24.06
N CYS A 31 -13.72 -15.37 -24.56
CA CYS A 31 -12.31 -15.08 -24.29
C CYS A 31 -11.45 -15.20 -25.56
N LEU A 32 -10.21 -14.73 -25.50
CA LEU A 32 -9.22 -14.99 -26.55
C LEU A 32 -9.02 -16.50 -26.73
N SER A 33 -8.79 -16.93 -27.97
CA SER A 33 -8.62 -18.35 -28.31
C SER A 33 -7.49 -19.02 -27.52
N SER A 34 -6.42 -18.28 -27.20
CA SER A 34 -5.28 -18.76 -26.40
C SER A 34 -5.63 -19.07 -24.93
N LYS A 35 -6.74 -18.53 -24.41
CA LYS A 35 -7.18 -18.72 -23.02
C LYS A 35 -8.31 -19.74 -22.88
N LYS A 36 -8.83 -20.25 -24.01
CA LYS A 36 -9.95 -21.19 -24.04
C LYS A 36 -9.66 -22.47 -23.24
N ASP A 37 -8.51 -23.08 -23.46
CA ASP A 37 -8.18 -24.35 -22.80
C ASP A 37 -7.84 -24.16 -21.31
N PHE A 38 -7.26 -23.01 -20.95
CA PHE A 38 -7.08 -22.60 -19.56
C PHE A 38 -8.42 -22.55 -18.81
N PHE A 39 -9.39 -21.80 -19.33
CA PHE A 39 -10.70 -21.70 -18.68
C PHE A 39 -11.45 -23.02 -18.68
N LYS A 40 -11.40 -23.81 -19.76
CA LYS A 40 -12.00 -25.15 -19.76
C LYS A 40 -11.47 -26.01 -18.62
N LYS A 41 -10.16 -26.02 -18.39
CA LYS A 41 -9.57 -26.83 -17.31
C LYS A 41 -10.08 -26.36 -15.94
N PHE A 42 -9.87 -25.09 -15.61
CA PHE A 42 -10.10 -24.57 -14.25
C PHE A 42 -11.56 -24.25 -13.91
N LEU A 43 -12.47 -24.27 -14.89
CA LEU A 43 -13.92 -24.14 -14.63
C LEU A 43 -14.59 -25.49 -14.36
N TYR A 44 -14.06 -26.58 -14.89
CA TYR A 44 -14.64 -27.93 -14.71
C TYR A 44 -13.89 -28.76 -13.65
N GLU A 45 -12.60 -28.48 -13.42
CA GLU A 45 -11.81 -29.11 -12.37
C GLU A 45 -11.74 -28.21 -11.12
N PRO A 46 -11.62 -28.79 -9.91
CA PRO A 46 -11.41 -28.00 -8.70
C PRO A 46 -10.09 -27.20 -8.77
N LEU A 47 -10.11 -25.98 -8.23
CA LEU A 47 -8.99 -25.05 -8.33
C LEU A 47 -7.84 -25.44 -7.38
N PRO A 48 -6.58 -25.57 -7.87
CA PRO A 48 -5.42 -25.65 -7.01
C PRO A 48 -5.13 -24.28 -6.39
N VAL A 49 -4.89 -24.25 -5.08
CA VAL A 49 -4.54 -23.02 -4.34
C VAL A 49 -3.16 -23.18 -3.73
N GLU A 50 -2.29 -22.20 -4.00
CA GLU A 50 -0.93 -22.12 -3.50
C GLU A 50 -0.75 -20.89 -2.62
N SER A 51 0.12 -20.98 -1.61
CA SER A 51 0.54 -19.82 -0.83
C SER A 51 1.48 -18.92 -1.62
N HIS A 52 1.45 -17.61 -1.32
CA HIS A 52 2.41 -16.59 -1.78
C HIS A 52 3.03 -15.82 -0.60
N LEU A 53 2.96 -16.40 0.60
CA LEU A 53 3.44 -15.75 1.83
C LEU A 53 4.96 -15.50 1.80
N ASP A 54 5.70 -16.33 1.07
CA ASP A 54 7.13 -16.20 0.80
C ASP A 54 7.51 -14.87 0.12
N HIS A 55 6.60 -14.24 -0.61
CA HIS A 55 6.82 -12.93 -1.22
C HIS A 55 6.41 -11.74 -0.35
N CYS A 56 5.69 -11.98 0.75
CA CYS A 56 5.11 -10.93 1.60
C CYS A 56 5.43 -11.13 3.09
N LEU A 57 6.57 -11.76 3.39
CA LEU A 57 6.88 -12.21 4.76
C LEU A 57 7.32 -11.10 5.71
N HIS A 58 8.03 -10.09 5.19
CA HIS A 58 8.69 -9.04 5.99
C HIS A 58 7.74 -8.31 6.95
N ASP A 59 6.56 -7.91 6.48
CA ASP A 59 5.60 -7.15 7.30
C ASP A 59 5.06 -8.02 8.46
N HIS A 60 4.82 -9.30 8.20
CA HIS A 60 4.37 -10.26 9.23
C HIS A 60 5.46 -10.52 10.25
N PHE A 61 6.69 -10.83 9.81
CA PHE A 61 7.81 -11.07 10.70
C PHE A 61 8.09 -9.85 11.58
N ASN A 62 8.11 -8.65 11.00
CA ASN A 62 8.29 -7.42 11.79
C ASN A 62 7.19 -7.26 12.84
N ALA A 63 5.91 -7.49 12.49
CA ALA A 63 4.80 -7.41 13.44
C ALA A 63 4.93 -8.44 14.57
N GLU A 64 5.27 -9.69 14.24
CA GLU A 64 5.42 -10.78 15.21
C GLU A 64 6.64 -10.60 16.13
N ILE A 65 7.71 -9.96 15.65
CA ILE A 65 8.85 -9.56 16.49
C ILE A 65 8.45 -8.44 17.44
N VAL A 66 7.65 -7.46 16.99
CA VAL A 66 7.12 -6.39 17.83
C VAL A 66 6.21 -6.94 18.93
N THR A 67 5.39 -7.95 18.64
CA THR A 67 4.54 -8.63 19.64
C THR A 67 5.29 -9.68 20.49
N LYS A 68 6.57 -9.92 20.21
CA LYS A 68 7.41 -10.94 20.85
C LYS A 68 6.90 -12.37 20.69
N THR A 69 6.22 -12.64 19.57
CA THR A 69 5.93 -14.02 19.14
C THR A 69 7.20 -14.66 18.58
N ILE A 70 8.01 -13.86 17.88
CA ILE A 70 9.32 -14.24 17.35
C ILE A 70 10.37 -13.48 18.16
N GLU A 71 11.10 -14.17 19.04
CA GLU A 71 12.19 -13.56 19.83
C GLU A 71 13.57 -13.94 19.28
N ASN A 72 13.66 -14.99 18.46
CA ASN A 72 14.91 -15.44 17.84
C ASN A 72 14.65 -16.12 16.48
N LYS A 73 15.73 -16.45 15.75
CA LYS A 73 15.63 -17.11 14.43
C LYS A 73 14.93 -18.48 14.46
N GLN A 74 15.03 -19.24 15.55
CA GLN A 74 14.35 -20.53 15.69
C GLN A 74 12.83 -20.33 15.78
N ASP A 75 12.38 -19.36 16.58
CA ASP A 75 10.95 -19.02 16.68
C ASP A 75 10.38 -18.60 15.31
N ALA A 76 11.18 -17.93 14.47
CA ALA A 76 10.78 -17.55 13.11
C ALA A 76 10.59 -18.77 12.20
N VAL A 77 11.48 -19.77 12.28
CA VAL A 77 11.31 -21.04 11.58
C VAL A 77 10.06 -21.76 12.09
N ASP A 78 9.89 -21.82 13.41
CA ASP A 78 8.74 -22.47 14.03
C ASP A 78 7.44 -21.77 13.62
N TYR A 79 7.39 -20.44 13.58
CA TYR A 79 6.26 -19.65 13.10
C TYR A 79 5.86 -20.04 11.67
N LEU A 80 6.82 -20.21 10.77
CA LEU A 80 6.55 -20.63 9.39
C LEU A 80 5.90 -22.01 9.31
N THR A 81 6.17 -22.92 10.25
CA THR A 81 5.55 -24.26 10.25
C THR A 81 4.03 -24.23 10.42
N TRP A 82 3.48 -23.16 10.99
CA TRP A 82 2.03 -22.97 11.17
C TRP A 82 1.30 -22.52 9.90
N THR A 83 2.03 -22.18 8.85
CA THR A 83 1.47 -21.52 7.66
C THR A 83 0.98 -22.51 6.60
N LEU A 84 0.11 -22.02 5.70
CA LEU A 84 -0.24 -22.76 4.49
C LEU A 84 0.98 -23.00 3.59
N LEU A 85 1.93 -22.04 3.57
CA LEU A 85 3.17 -22.12 2.82
C LEU A 85 3.93 -23.41 3.15
N TYR A 86 4.19 -23.66 4.43
CA TYR A 86 4.88 -24.87 4.88
C TYR A 86 4.19 -26.16 4.41
N ARG A 87 2.85 -26.22 4.50
CA ARG A 87 2.08 -27.36 4.02
C ARG A 87 2.23 -27.58 2.51
N ARG A 88 2.22 -26.50 1.72
CA ARG A 88 2.29 -26.56 0.25
C ARG A 88 3.69 -26.83 -0.30
N MET A 89 4.75 -26.41 0.38
CA MET A 89 6.14 -26.69 -0.01
C MET A 89 6.42 -28.19 -0.22
N THR A 90 5.81 -29.06 0.60
CA THR A 90 5.97 -30.52 0.45
C THR A 90 5.16 -31.12 -0.71
N GLN A 91 4.08 -30.44 -1.12
CA GLN A 91 3.14 -30.94 -2.13
C GLN A 91 3.49 -30.45 -3.54
N ASN A 92 4.03 -29.24 -3.65
CA ASN A 92 4.43 -28.62 -4.91
C ASN A 92 5.76 -27.87 -4.77
N PRO A 93 6.88 -28.55 -4.50
CA PRO A 93 8.16 -27.93 -4.16
C PRO A 93 8.69 -27.00 -5.26
N ASN A 94 8.52 -27.39 -6.53
CA ASN A 94 9.01 -26.61 -7.67
C ASN A 94 8.35 -25.23 -7.77
N TYR A 95 7.11 -25.07 -7.30
CA TYR A 95 6.43 -23.78 -7.27
C TYR A 95 7.16 -22.77 -6.38
N TYR A 96 7.72 -23.27 -5.28
CA TYR A 96 8.45 -22.50 -4.28
C TYR A 96 9.98 -22.52 -4.52
N ASN A 97 10.42 -22.99 -5.69
CA ASN A 97 11.84 -23.18 -6.02
C ASN A 97 12.61 -24.16 -5.11
N LEU A 98 11.92 -25.11 -4.45
CA LEU A 98 12.58 -26.20 -3.73
C LEU A 98 13.00 -27.32 -4.69
N GLN A 99 14.22 -27.83 -4.51
CA GLN A 99 14.78 -28.93 -5.32
C GLN A 99 14.38 -30.33 -4.82
N GLY A 100 13.77 -30.42 -3.64
CA GLY A 100 13.39 -31.68 -3.02
C GLY A 100 12.47 -31.50 -1.81
N VAL A 101 11.90 -32.61 -1.35
CA VAL A 101 10.92 -32.64 -0.23
C VAL A 101 11.45 -33.35 1.01
N SER A 102 12.75 -33.65 1.06
CA SER A 102 13.32 -34.23 2.28
C SER A 102 13.32 -33.20 3.40
N HIS A 103 13.32 -33.67 4.66
CA HIS A 103 13.38 -32.80 5.82
C HIS A 103 14.55 -31.80 5.75
N ARG A 104 15.68 -32.21 5.19
CA ARG A 104 16.84 -31.35 4.97
C ARG A 104 16.55 -30.23 3.97
N HIS A 105 15.98 -30.54 2.80
CA HIS A 105 15.67 -29.51 1.79
C HIS A 105 14.67 -28.48 2.33
N LEU A 106 13.64 -28.92 3.06
CA LEU A 106 12.66 -28.03 3.67
C LEU A 106 13.29 -27.15 4.76
N SER A 107 14.07 -27.76 5.66
CA SER A 107 14.75 -27.02 6.73
C SER A 107 15.72 -26.00 6.17
N ASP A 108 16.56 -26.37 5.19
CA ASP A 108 17.53 -25.48 4.57
C ASP A 108 16.82 -24.29 3.89
N HIS A 109 15.71 -24.55 3.18
CA HIS A 109 14.93 -23.51 2.51
C HIS A 109 14.21 -22.56 3.49
N LEU A 110 13.62 -23.09 4.57
CA LEU A 110 13.00 -22.25 5.59
C LEU A 110 14.04 -21.39 6.30
N SER A 111 15.20 -21.96 6.64
CA SER A 111 16.31 -21.21 7.24
C SER A 111 16.79 -20.09 6.32
N GLU A 112 16.94 -20.35 5.01
CA GLU A 112 17.29 -19.33 4.02
C GLU A 112 16.22 -18.22 3.93
N LEU A 113 14.94 -18.60 3.92
CA LEU A 113 13.83 -17.64 3.87
C LEU A 113 13.81 -16.73 5.11
N VAL A 114 14.00 -17.31 6.29
CA VAL A 114 14.10 -16.57 7.56
C VAL A 114 15.31 -15.65 7.55
N GLU A 115 16.48 -16.15 7.17
CA GLU A 115 17.72 -15.37 7.16
C GLU A 115 17.61 -14.15 6.22
N ASN A 116 17.14 -14.36 4.99
CA ASN A 116 16.95 -13.29 4.02
C ASN A 116 15.95 -12.24 4.52
N THR A 117 14.82 -12.68 5.08
CA THR A 117 13.77 -11.78 5.57
C THR A 117 14.23 -10.95 6.76
N LEU A 118 14.91 -11.57 7.73
CA LEU A 118 15.44 -10.88 8.91
C LEU A 118 16.59 -9.94 8.53
N SER A 119 17.46 -10.34 7.59
CA SER A 119 18.54 -9.49 7.09
C SER A 119 18.01 -8.23 6.40
N ASP A 120 16.98 -8.35 5.56
CA ASP A 120 16.32 -7.21 4.91
C ASP A 120 15.65 -6.27 5.94
N LEU A 121 15.01 -6.83 6.97
CA LEU A 121 14.38 -6.06 8.05
C LEU A 121 15.41 -5.34 8.92
N GLU A 122 16.55 -5.97 9.20
CA GLU A 122 17.68 -5.37 9.92
C GLU A 122 18.33 -4.26 9.09
N GLN A 123 18.54 -4.48 7.79
CA GLN A 123 19.06 -3.46 6.88
C GLN A 123 18.13 -2.23 6.81
N SER A 124 16.82 -2.48 6.88
CA SER A 124 15.78 -1.44 6.95
C SER A 124 15.66 -0.78 8.33
N LYS A 125 16.50 -1.21 9.31
CA LYS A 125 16.50 -0.75 10.72
C LYS A 125 15.15 -0.94 11.41
N CYS A 126 14.36 -1.92 10.99
CA CYS A 126 13.09 -2.28 11.62
C CYS A 126 13.31 -3.17 12.84
N ILE A 127 14.32 -4.04 12.79
CA ILE A 127 14.73 -4.93 13.88
C ILE A 127 16.24 -4.84 14.11
N ALA A 128 16.72 -5.39 15.22
CA ALA A 128 18.14 -5.64 15.46
C ALA A 128 18.36 -7.12 15.78
N ILE A 129 19.42 -7.70 15.22
CA ILE A 129 19.85 -9.08 15.50
C ILE A 129 21.03 -9.05 16.47
N VAL A 130 20.87 -9.67 17.64
CA VAL A 130 21.87 -9.74 18.70
C VAL A 130 22.45 -11.16 18.75
N ASN A 131 23.78 -11.26 18.87
CA ASN A 131 24.51 -12.54 18.88
C ASN A 131 24.20 -13.44 17.67
N GLU A 132 23.87 -12.85 16.51
CA GLU A 132 23.48 -13.55 15.27
C GLU A 132 22.22 -14.45 15.38
N MET A 133 21.49 -14.41 16.50
CA MET A 133 20.39 -15.32 16.81
C MET A 133 19.13 -14.62 17.33
N ASP A 134 19.28 -13.74 18.32
CA ASP A 134 18.15 -13.12 19.00
C ASP A 134 17.66 -11.89 18.22
N THR A 135 16.35 -11.70 18.11
CA THR A 135 15.75 -10.57 17.40
C THR A 135 15.06 -9.63 18.37
N SER A 136 15.23 -8.32 18.16
CA SER A 136 14.53 -7.30 18.94
C SER A 136 13.94 -6.21 18.04
N PRO A 137 12.73 -5.71 18.34
CA PRO A 137 12.12 -4.66 17.54
C PRO A 137 12.83 -3.32 17.75
N LEU A 138 13.04 -2.57 16.67
CA LEU A 138 13.50 -1.19 16.72
C LEU A 138 12.34 -0.21 16.51
N ASN A 139 12.61 1.08 16.71
CA ASN A 139 11.59 2.12 16.63
C ASN A 139 10.84 2.16 15.29
N LEU A 140 11.55 1.97 14.17
CA LEU A 140 10.92 1.92 12.85
C LEU A 140 10.00 0.71 12.70
N GLY A 141 10.42 -0.47 13.18
CA GLY A 141 9.60 -1.68 13.15
C GLY A 141 8.34 -1.56 14.01
N MET A 142 8.46 -0.92 15.18
CA MET A 142 7.32 -0.62 16.04
C MET A 142 6.31 0.31 15.35
N ILE A 143 6.77 1.37 14.69
CA ILE A 143 5.90 2.29 13.93
C ILE A 143 5.22 1.56 12.76
N ALA A 144 5.98 0.74 12.01
CA ALA A 144 5.46 -0.04 10.88
C ALA A 144 4.31 -0.97 11.32
N ALA A 145 4.55 -1.74 12.39
CA ALA A 145 3.58 -2.68 12.94
C ALA A 145 2.35 -1.97 13.52
N TYR A 146 2.55 -0.86 14.24
CA TYR A 146 1.46 -0.11 14.89
C TYR A 146 0.46 0.48 13.89
N TYR A 147 0.94 1.06 12.78
CA TYR A 147 0.08 1.67 11.76
C TYR A 147 -0.30 0.73 10.61
N TYR A 148 0.19 -0.51 10.64
CA TYR A 148 0.01 -1.49 9.57
C TYR A 148 0.48 -0.95 8.20
N ILE A 149 1.74 -0.50 8.17
CA ILE A 149 2.42 0.11 7.02
C ILE A 149 3.52 -0.85 6.56
N ASN A 150 3.72 -0.92 5.25
CA ASN A 150 4.74 -1.78 4.67
C ASN A 150 6.15 -1.35 5.11
N TYR A 151 7.03 -2.31 5.42
CA TYR A 151 8.38 -2.02 5.91
C TYR A 151 9.19 -1.15 4.93
N ARG A 152 8.98 -1.31 3.60
CA ARG A 152 9.64 -0.49 2.56
C ARG A 152 9.21 0.98 2.62
N THR A 153 7.95 1.23 2.99
CA THR A 153 7.45 2.59 3.19
C THR A 153 8.13 3.25 4.38
N ILE A 154 8.33 2.52 5.48
CA ILE A 154 9.05 3.04 6.64
C ILE A 154 10.54 3.22 6.35
N GLU A 155 11.15 2.32 5.58
CA GLU A 155 12.52 2.47 5.09
C GLU A 155 12.66 3.74 4.23
N LEU A 156 11.72 3.98 3.31
CA LEU A 156 11.64 5.21 2.50
C LEU A 156 11.53 6.44 3.39
N PHE A 157 10.69 6.42 4.43
CA PHE A 157 10.56 7.51 5.40
C PHE A 157 11.88 7.78 6.11
N SER A 158 12.55 6.74 6.61
CA SER A 158 13.84 6.88 7.30
C SER A 158 14.93 7.46 6.39
N LYS A 159 14.92 7.18 5.09
CA LYS A 159 15.92 7.69 4.14
C LYS A 159 15.59 9.08 3.60
N SER A 160 14.31 9.41 3.47
CA SER A 160 13.86 10.62 2.74
C SER A 160 13.48 11.78 3.65
N LEU A 161 13.02 11.51 4.87
CA LEU A 161 12.68 12.57 5.82
C LEU A 161 13.95 13.22 6.35
N THR A 162 13.95 14.56 6.42
CA THR A 162 15.09 15.35 6.90
C THR A 162 14.62 16.46 7.83
N ALA A 163 15.53 17.01 8.64
CA ALA A 163 15.26 18.11 9.56
C ALA A 163 14.69 19.39 8.90
N LYS A 164 14.81 19.52 7.57
CA LYS A 164 14.35 20.68 6.80
C LYS A 164 13.14 20.36 5.89
N ALA A 165 12.57 19.16 6.01
CA ALA A 165 11.42 18.76 5.21
C ALA A 165 10.22 19.70 5.46
N LYS A 166 9.56 20.10 4.38
CA LYS A 166 8.36 20.95 4.39
C LYS A 166 7.18 20.18 3.80
N ILE A 167 5.98 20.74 3.90
CA ILE A 167 4.73 20.16 3.37
C ILE A 167 4.88 19.63 1.93
N LYS A 168 5.54 20.37 1.03
CA LYS A 168 5.78 19.90 -0.34
C LYS A 168 6.57 18.58 -0.36
N THR A 169 7.68 18.52 0.36
CA THR A 169 8.51 17.30 0.48
C THR A 169 7.74 16.16 1.13
N LEU A 170 6.92 16.45 2.15
CA LEU A 170 6.10 15.44 2.81
C LEU A 170 5.05 14.85 1.86
N LEU A 171 4.38 15.68 1.07
CA LEU A 171 3.46 15.24 0.02
C LEU A 171 4.17 14.37 -1.04
N ASP A 172 5.38 14.77 -1.44
CA ASP A 172 6.18 14.00 -2.38
C ASP A 172 6.60 12.63 -1.81
N ILE A 173 7.01 12.57 -0.55
CA ILE A 173 7.35 11.30 0.13
C ILE A 173 6.10 10.42 0.28
N ILE A 174 4.97 10.97 0.72
CA ILE A 174 3.72 10.22 0.89
C ILE A 174 3.18 9.72 -0.45
N GLY A 175 3.36 10.46 -1.55
CA GLY A 175 2.99 9.99 -2.88
C GLY A 175 3.76 8.73 -3.34
N ASN A 176 4.99 8.55 -2.84
CA ASN A 176 5.93 7.48 -3.26
C ASN A 176 5.91 6.24 -2.36
N VAL A 177 4.94 6.10 -1.47
CA VAL A 177 4.84 4.95 -0.56
C VAL A 177 4.38 3.68 -1.28
N ALA A 178 4.78 2.51 -0.78
CA ALA A 178 4.46 1.21 -1.37
C ALA A 178 2.95 0.94 -1.41
N GLU A 179 2.17 1.48 -0.47
CA GLU A 179 0.71 1.32 -0.38
C GLU A 179 -0.04 1.88 -1.59
N TYR A 180 0.60 2.77 -2.37
CA TYR A 180 0.05 3.37 -3.58
C TYR A 180 0.57 2.74 -4.87
N GLU A 181 1.44 1.73 -4.80
CA GLU A 181 1.94 1.01 -5.99
C GLU A 181 0.79 0.32 -6.76
N HIS A 182 -0.26 -0.09 -6.05
CA HIS A 182 -1.42 -0.77 -6.63
C HIS A 182 -2.51 0.16 -7.18
N ILE A 183 -2.30 1.49 -7.14
CA ILE A 183 -3.26 2.42 -7.73
C ILE A 183 -3.31 2.18 -9.25
N PRO A 184 -4.48 1.88 -9.83
CA PRO A 184 -4.55 1.47 -11.23
C PRO A 184 -4.23 2.63 -12.16
N ILE A 185 -3.46 2.37 -13.22
CA ILE A 185 -3.27 3.28 -14.35
C ILE A 185 -4.13 2.78 -15.50
N ARG A 186 -5.17 3.53 -15.87
CA ARG A 186 -6.09 3.13 -16.95
C ARG A 186 -5.64 3.69 -18.30
N HIS A 187 -6.14 3.09 -19.38
CA HIS A 187 -5.86 3.55 -20.74
C HIS A 187 -6.26 5.02 -20.92
N HIS A 188 -5.37 5.80 -21.53
CA HIS A 188 -5.53 7.23 -21.82
C HIS A 188 -5.62 8.17 -20.60
N GLU A 189 -5.37 7.68 -19.38
CA GLU A 189 -5.29 8.54 -18.19
C GLU A 189 -4.07 9.47 -18.20
N ASP A 190 -3.00 9.13 -18.93
CA ASP A 190 -1.77 9.91 -19.04
C ASP A 190 -2.03 11.36 -19.49
N SER A 191 -2.91 11.53 -20.49
CA SER A 191 -3.30 12.85 -21.00
C SER A 191 -4.07 13.68 -19.96
N ILE A 192 -4.96 13.03 -19.21
CA ILE A 192 -5.80 13.64 -18.16
C ILE A 192 -4.93 14.06 -16.98
N LEU A 193 -4.03 13.18 -16.52
CA LEU A 193 -3.09 13.46 -15.44
C LEU A 193 -2.12 14.57 -15.82
N LYS A 194 -1.67 14.63 -17.08
CA LYS A 194 -0.86 15.74 -17.59
C LYS A 194 -1.61 17.06 -17.51
N GLN A 195 -2.86 17.12 -17.97
CA GLN A 195 -3.68 18.33 -17.84
C GLN A 195 -3.91 18.72 -16.38
N LEU A 196 -4.21 17.77 -15.50
CA LEU A 196 -4.36 18.01 -14.07
C LEU A 196 -3.09 18.61 -13.47
N SER A 197 -1.91 18.06 -13.77
CA SER A 197 -0.62 18.55 -13.28
C SER A 197 -0.37 20.02 -13.59
N THR A 198 -0.86 20.54 -14.72
CA THR A 198 -0.70 21.96 -15.09
C THR A 198 -1.49 22.90 -14.19
N ARG A 199 -2.58 22.43 -13.59
CA ARG A 199 -3.45 23.22 -12.70
C ARG A 199 -3.03 23.17 -11.23
N LEU A 200 -2.22 22.18 -10.85
CA LEU A 200 -1.84 21.96 -9.46
C LEU A 200 -0.71 22.88 -8.97
N PRO A 201 -0.70 23.25 -7.68
CA PRO A 201 0.30 24.18 -7.12
C PRO A 201 1.73 23.66 -7.15
N ASN A 202 1.94 22.38 -6.82
CA ASN A 202 3.28 21.80 -6.74
C ASN A 202 3.58 21.02 -8.02
N LYS A 203 4.48 21.57 -8.85
CA LYS A 203 5.00 20.85 -10.01
C LYS A 203 5.98 19.76 -9.56
N LEU A 204 5.77 18.56 -10.11
CA LEU A 204 6.64 17.41 -9.98
C LEU A 204 7.74 17.47 -11.06
N SER A 205 8.93 16.99 -10.73
CA SER A 205 10.07 16.91 -11.66
C SER A 205 10.11 15.54 -12.33
N ASN A 206 10.52 15.45 -13.60
CA ASN A 206 10.71 14.19 -14.35
C ASN A 206 9.51 13.23 -14.31
N VAL A 207 8.32 13.77 -14.57
CA VAL A 207 7.05 13.07 -14.39
C VAL A 207 6.80 12.02 -15.46
N LYS A 208 6.60 10.77 -15.02
CA LYS A 208 6.05 9.70 -15.85
C LYS A 208 4.58 9.51 -15.47
N PHE A 209 3.65 9.88 -16.35
CA PHE A 209 2.22 9.82 -16.05
C PHE A 209 1.64 8.39 -16.04
N ASN A 210 2.46 7.39 -16.34
CA ASN A 210 2.13 5.98 -16.18
C ASN A 210 2.61 5.39 -14.83
N ASP A 211 3.09 6.23 -13.93
CA ASP A 211 3.54 5.85 -12.59
C ASP A 211 2.40 6.03 -11.56
N PRO A 212 1.98 4.96 -10.84
CA PRO A 212 1.00 5.04 -9.76
C PRO A 212 1.33 6.08 -8.68
N HIS A 213 2.61 6.25 -8.32
CA HIS A 213 3.02 7.20 -7.29
C HIS A 213 2.83 8.65 -7.73
N VAL A 214 3.13 8.94 -9.00
CA VAL A 214 2.83 10.23 -9.61
C VAL A 214 1.33 10.49 -9.59
N LYS A 215 0.52 9.49 -10.01
CA LYS A 215 -0.94 9.61 -9.98
C LYS A 215 -1.43 9.90 -8.55
N ALA A 216 -0.96 9.15 -7.56
CA ALA A 216 -1.34 9.34 -6.16
C ALA A 216 -1.01 10.75 -5.65
N ASN A 217 0.19 11.25 -5.95
CA ASN A 217 0.59 12.62 -5.58
C ASN A 217 -0.32 13.67 -6.25
N LEU A 218 -0.59 13.56 -7.55
CA LEU A 218 -1.48 14.49 -8.26
C LEU A 218 -2.90 14.47 -7.68
N LEU A 219 -3.43 13.29 -7.34
CA LEU A 219 -4.76 13.14 -6.74
C LEU A 219 -4.82 13.72 -5.32
N LEU A 220 -3.78 13.53 -4.50
CA LEU A 220 -3.66 14.19 -3.19
C LEU A 220 -3.68 15.72 -3.33
N GLN A 221 -2.92 16.28 -4.27
CA GLN A 221 -2.93 17.72 -4.51
C GLN A 221 -4.28 18.22 -5.07
N ALA A 222 -4.96 17.42 -5.88
CA ALA A 222 -6.29 17.74 -6.41
C ALA A 222 -7.34 17.78 -5.30
N HIS A 223 -7.26 16.82 -4.36
CA HIS A 223 -8.08 16.79 -3.14
C HIS A 223 -7.87 18.05 -2.29
N LEU A 224 -6.61 18.41 -1.99
CA LEU A 224 -6.28 19.63 -1.25
C LEU A 224 -6.76 20.91 -1.95
N SER A 225 -6.82 20.89 -3.28
CA SER A 225 -7.31 21.99 -4.10
C SER A 225 -8.83 21.98 -4.30
N ARG A 226 -9.54 20.95 -3.82
CA ARG A 226 -10.97 20.69 -4.09
C ARG A 226 -11.33 20.76 -5.58
N ILE A 227 -10.46 20.20 -6.44
CA ILE A 227 -10.74 20.12 -7.88
C ILE A 227 -11.73 18.99 -8.12
N GLN A 228 -12.83 19.28 -8.83
CA GLN A 228 -13.77 18.25 -9.26
C GLN A 228 -13.12 17.32 -10.28
N LEU A 229 -13.04 16.04 -9.95
CA LEU A 229 -12.50 14.98 -10.83
C LEU A 229 -13.63 14.15 -11.44
N SER A 230 -13.30 13.31 -12.43
CA SER A 230 -14.22 12.28 -12.92
C SER A 230 -14.52 11.26 -11.81
N ALA A 231 -15.65 10.55 -11.90
CA ALA A 231 -16.04 9.56 -10.90
C ALA A 231 -14.98 8.46 -10.70
N GLU A 232 -14.27 8.07 -11.77
CA GLU A 232 -13.20 7.07 -11.73
C GLU A 232 -11.99 7.56 -10.92
N LEU A 233 -11.50 8.77 -11.20
CA LEU A 233 -10.39 9.37 -10.46
C LEU A 233 -10.78 9.73 -9.03
N GLN A 234 -12.04 10.10 -8.80
CA GLN A 234 -12.54 10.35 -7.44
C GLN A 234 -12.53 9.06 -6.61
N LYS A 235 -12.93 7.93 -7.19
CA LYS A 235 -12.85 6.62 -6.52
C LYS A 235 -11.40 6.27 -6.14
N ASP A 236 -10.45 6.54 -7.03
CA ASP A 236 -9.03 6.33 -6.74
C ASP A 236 -8.54 7.28 -5.64
N THR A 237 -8.97 8.55 -5.65
CA THR A 237 -8.70 9.52 -4.57
C THR A 237 -9.23 9.01 -3.24
N ASP A 238 -10.45 8.48 -3.18
CA ASP A 238 -11.04 7.97 -1.94
C ASP A 238 -10.22 6.79 -1.39
N GLU A 239 -9.73 5.89 -2.25
CA GLU A 239 -8.85 4.78 -1.86
C GLU A 239 -7.51 5.28 -1.28
N ILE A 240 -6.92 6.30 -1.89
CA ILE A 240 -5.70 6.93 -1.41
C ILE A 240 -5.94 7.57 -0.03
N LEU A 241 -7.03 8.32 0.14
CA LEU A 241 -7.34 9.04 1.37
C LEU A 241 -7.58 8.12 2.57
N ILE A 242 -8.16 6.94 2.35
CA ILE A 242 -8.35 5.93 3.41
C ILE A 242 -7.01 5.56 4.07
N LYS A 243 -5.92 5.47 3.28
CA LYS A 243 -4.58 5.11 3.78
C LYS A 243 -3.75 6.33 4.18
N ALA A 244 -4.07 7.53 3.69
CA ALA A 244 -3.25 8.73 3.87
C ALA A 244 -3.01 9.13 5.34
N ILE A 245 -4.04 9.07 6.19
CA ILE A 245 -3.92 9.55 7.58
C ILE A 245 -2.93 8.72 8.39
N ARG A 246 -2.99 7.39 8.31
CA ARG A 246 -2.04 6.50 9.02
C ARG A 246 -0.60 6.68 8.52
N LEU A 247 -0.41 6.92 7.22
CA LEU A 247 0.90 7.22 6.62
C LEU A 247 1.46 8.54 7.15
N ILE A 248 0.61 9.57 7.26
CA ILE A 248 1.02 10.87 7.81
C ILE A 248 1.34 10.77 9.30
N GLN A 249 0.56 10.01 10.07
CA GLN A 249 0.83 9.77 11.49
C GLN A 249 2.16 9.01 11.69
N ALA A 250 2.45 8.02 10.86
CA ALA A 250 3.75 7.36 10.88
C ALA A 250 4.90 8.32 10.53
N CYS A 251 4.72 9.24 9.57
CA CYS A 251 5.68 10.32 9.33
C CYS A 251 5.90 11.17 10.59
N VAL A 252 4.83 11.54 11.30
CA VAL A 252 4.94 12.31 12.56
C VAL A 252 5.81 11.56 13.58
N ASP A 253 5.59 10.26 13.76
CA ASP A 253 6.33 9.45 14.74
C ASP A 253 7.79 9.23 14.35
N VAL A 254 8.09 9.05 13.05
CA VAL A 254 9.47 8.99 12.57
C VAL A 254 10.18 10.34 12.79
N LEU A 255 9.51 11.46 12.50
CA LEU A 255 10.09 12.81 12.64
C LEU A 255 10.30 13.19 14.11
N SER A 256 9.36 12.84 14.99
CA SER A 256 9.43 13.11 16.42
C SER A 256 10.53 12.28 17.08
N SER A 257 10.68 11.01 16.69
CA SER A 257 11.75 10.12 17.15
C SER A 257 13.15 10.63 16.76
N ASN A 258 13.27 11.32 15.62
CA ASN A 258 14.52 11.97 15.19
C ASN A 258 14.73 13.37 15.81
N GLY A 259 13.78 13.87 16.61
CA GLY A 259 13.88 15.19 17.25
C GLY A 259 13.67 16.39 16.32
N TRP A 260 13.02 16.21 15.17
CA TRP A 260 12.84 17.27 14.18
C TRP A 260 11.47 17.95 14.33
N LEU A 261 11.42 19.00 15.15
CA LEU A 261 10.17 19.70 15.51
C LEU A 261 9.44 20.30 14.30
N SER A 262 10.11 21.07 13.44
CA SER A 262 9.45 21.80 12.36
C SER A 262 8.81 20.85 11.31
N PRO A 263 9.50 19.82 10.81
CA PRO A 263 8.86 18.81 9.96
C PRO A 263 7.71 18.05 10.64
N ALA A 264 7.83 17.72 11.93
CA ALA A 264 6.79 17.01 12.66
C ALA A 264 5.49 17.85 12.73
N LEU A 265 5.60 19.14 13.05
CA LEU A 265 4.47 20.08 13.01
C LEU A 265 3.89 20.20 11.59
N ALA A 266 4.75 20.28 10.57
CA ALA A 266 4.30 20.31 9.18
C ALA A 266 3.54 19.02 8.76
N ALA A 267 3.92 17.86 9.30
CA ALA A 267 3.21 16.61 9.07
C ALA A 267 1.85 16.58 9.80
N MET A 268 1.77 17.12 11.02
CA MET A 268 0.50 17.30 11.74
C MET A 268 -0.43 18.27 10.99
N GLU A 269 0.09 19.38 10.48
CA GLU A 269 -0.65 20.30 9.61
C GLU A 269 -1.12 19.59 8.33
N LEU A 270 -0.29 18.74 7.72
CA LEU A 270 -0.67 17.95 6.56
C LEU A 270 -1.83 16.98 6.85
N ALA A 271 -1.88 16.37 8.04
CA ALA A 271 -3.01 15.54 8.45
C ALA A 271 -4.31 16.36 8.50
N GLN A 272 -4.25 17.58 9.04
CA GLN A 272 -5.39 18.50 9.09
C GLN A 272 -5.81 18.96 7.69
N MET A 273 -4.83 19.29 6.84
CA MET A 273 -5.04 19.68 5.44
C MET A 273 -5.75 18.59 4.65
N ILE A 274 -5.34 17.33 4.80
CA ILE A 274 -5.97 16.18 4.13
C ILE A 274 -7.38 15.97 4.65
N THR A 275 -7.60 16.06 5.97
CA THR A 275 -8.92 15.91 6.59
C THR A 275 -9.90 16.97 6.11
N GLN A 276 -9.46 18.23 6.01
CA GLN A 276 -10.30 19.37 5.65
C GLN A 276 -10.28 19.71 4.15
N ALA A 277 -9.53 18.96 3.35
CA ALA A 277 -9.33 19.18 1.92
C ALA A 277 -8.96 20.64 1.60
N MET A 278 -7.89 21.16 2.20
CA MET A 278 -7.45 22.55 2.01
C MET A 278 -5.93 22.71 2.11
N TRP A 279 -5.40 23.75 1.47
CA TRP A 279 -3.97 24.08 1.58
C TRP A 279 -3.66 24.85 2.86
N ASN A 280 -2.42 24.79 3.33
CA ASN A 280 -1.96 25.53 4.52
C ASN A 280 -2.07 27.07 4.40
N LYS A 281 -2.18 27.59 3.18
CA LYS A 281 -2.35 29.04 2.90
C LYS A 281 -3.81 29.44 2.73
N ASP A 282 -4.75 28.49 2.71
CA ASP A 282 -6.17 28.78 2.57
C ASP A 282 -6.73 29.37 3.87
N SER A 283 -7.83 30.14 3.77
CA SER A 283 -8.57 30.61 4.94
C SER A 283 -9.20 29.45 5.71
N PHE A 284 -9.07 29.45 7.03
CA PHE A 284 -9.68 28.46 7.93
C PHE A 284 -11.21 28.41 7.82
N LEU A 285 -11.86 29.49 7.36
CA LEU A 285 -13.31 29.53 7.14
C LEU A 285 -13.78 28.54 6.06
N LYS A 286 -12.89 28.08 5.19
CA LYS A 286 -13.16 27.08 4.14
C LYS A 286 -13.54 25.70 4.70
N GLN A 287 -13.34 25.47 6.00
CA GLN A 287 -13.78 24.26 6.71
C GLN A 287 -15.30 24.20 6.88
N LEU A 288 -15.97 25.36 6.89
CA LEU A 288 -17.42 25.40 7.09
C LEU A 288 -18.16 24.91 5.83
N PRO A 289 -19.20 24.07 5.98
CA PRO A 289 -20.07 23.71 4.86
C PRO A 289 -20.71 24.94 4.21
N HIS A 290 -20.89 24.89 2.88
CA HIS A 290 -21.51 25.96 2.08
C HIS A 290 -20.77 27.31 2.10
N PHE A 291 -19.51 27.35 2.54
CA PHE A 291 -18.70 28.56 2.57
C PHE A 291 -17.89 28.72 1.26
N THR A 292 -18.37 29.56 0.36
CA THR A 292 -17.73 29.79 -0.96
C THR A 292 -16.57 30.78 -0.87
N SER A 293 -15.68 30.77 -1.87
CA SER A 293 -14.56 31.72 -1.97
C SER A 293 -15.02 33.19 -1.94
N GLU A 294 -16.22 33.48 -2.45
CA GLU A 294 -16.81 34.83 -2.42
C GLU A 294 -17.18 35.27 -0.99
N ILE A 295 -17.72 34.36 -0.18
CA ILE A 295 -18.06 34.64 1.22
C ILE A 295 -16.78 34.89 2.01
N ILE A 296 -15.74 34.09 1.78
CA ILE A 296 -14.42 34.28 2.40
C ILE A 296 -13.87 35.67 2.08
N GLN A 297 -13.93 36.08 0.81
CA GLN A 297 -13.45 37.40 0.40
C GLN A 297 -14.19 38.53 1.13
N ARG A 298 -15.53 38.44 1.25
CA ARG A 298 -16.32 39.42 2.02
C ARG A 298 -15.96 39.46 3.50
N CYS A 299 -15.62 38.32 4.10
CA CYS A 299 -15.18 38.25 5.49
C CYS A 299 -13.82 38.90 5.69
N THR A 300 -12.87 38.70 4.78
CA THR A 300 -11.53 39.32 4.86
C THR A 300 -11.59 40.82 4.64
N ASP A 301 -12.44 41.29 3.72
CA ASP A 301 -12.57 42.72 3.41
C ASP A 301 -13.13 43.51 4.60
N LYS A 302 -14.09 42.94 5.34
CA LYS A 302 -14.69 43.57 6.54
C LYS A 302 -13.77 43.65 7.76
N VAL A 303 -12.75 42.80 7.85
CA VAL A 303 -11.75 42.85 8.93
C VAL A 303 -10.67 43.90 8.63
N SER A 304 -10.54 44.29 7.35
CA SER A 304 -9.56 45.27 6.85
C SER A 304 -10.05 46.72 6.92
N SER A 305 -11.34 46.93 7.19
CA SER A 305 -12.04 48.22 7.32
C SER A 305 -12.37 48.53 8.77
#